data_AF-A0A0P6XS65-F1
#
_entry.id   AF-A0A0P6XS65-F1
#
_cell.length_a   1.000
_cell.length_b   1.000
_cell.length_c   1.000
_cell.angle_alpha   90.00
_cell.angle_beta   90.00
_cell.angle_gamma   90.00
#
_symmetry.space_group_name_H-M   'P 1'
#
loop_
_entity.id
_entity.type
_entity.pdbx_description
1 polymer ?
#
loop_
_entity_poly.entity_id
_entity_poly.type
_entity_poly.pdbx_seq_one_letter_code
_entity_poly.pdbx_strand_id
1 'polypeptide(L)'
;MSKKKKRQVEQDPFATGQPWLSMKSGIITMAVVSVLMVVWVTWQGSYSKPLGESLLWGLVFGGSLWIVFLLFLLIHRLFRR
;
A
#
# COMPACT_ATOMS: atom_id res chain seq x y z
N MET A 1 25.39 36.55 -4.21
CA MET A 1 24.49 35.60 -3.52
C MET A 1 24.34 34.35 -4.39
N SER A 2 25.05 33.28 -4.04
CA SER A 2 25.14 32.07 -4.86
C SER A 2 23.97 31.13 -4.61
N LYS A 3 23.21 30.83 -5.67
CA LYS A 3 22.07 29.90 -5.68
C LYS A 3 22.56 28.49 -5.35
N LYS A 4 22.25 27.97 -4.16
CA LYS A 4 22.45 26.53 -3.85
C LYS A 4 21.43 25.71 -4.64
N LYS A 5 21.83 25.29 -5.84
CA LYS A 5 21.17 24.23 -6.61
C LYS A 5 21.30 22.94 -5.79
N LYS A 6 20.19 22.49 -5.19
CA LYS A 6 20.07 21.17 -4.57
C LYS A 6 20.46 20.15 -5.63
N ARG A 7 21.67 19.60 -5.51
CA ARG A 7 22.07 18.39 -6.25
C ARG A 7 21.16 17.29 -5.73
N GLN A 8 20.12 16.97 -6.51
CA GLN A 8 19.44 15.70 -6.40
C GLN A 8 20.51 14.67 -6.77
N VAL A 9 21.08 14.05 -5.75
CA VAL A 9 21.90 12.86 -5.91
C VAL A 9 20.93 11.81 -6.40
N GLU A 10 20.97 11.52 -7.68
CA GLU A 10 20.38 10.34 -8.29
C GLU A 10 21.11 9.15 -7.64
N GLN A 11 20.58 8.71 -6.49
CA GLN A 11 21.04 7.50 -5.83
C GLN A 11 20.46 6.35 -6.64
N ASP A 12 21.28 5.74 -7.49
CA ASP A 12 20.96 4.48 -8.17
C ASP A 12 20.47 3.46 -7.12
N PRO A 13 19.17 3.11 -7.10
CA PRO A 13 18.59 2.26 -6.06
C PRO A 13 19.11 0.80 -6.11
N PHE A 14 19.85 0.46 -7.16
CA PHE A 14 20.30 -0.89 -7.48
C PHE A 14 21.75 -1.17 -7.05
N ALA A 15 22.51 -0.17 -6.62
CA ALA A 15 23.94 -0.30 -6.32
C ALA A 15 24.25 -0.84 -4.90
N THR A 16 23.27 -0.87 -4.02
CA THR A 16 23.34 -1.50 -2.69
C THR A 16 22.02 -2.21 -2.46
N GLY A 17 21.97 -3.30 -1.71
CA GLY A 17 20.75 -4.09 -1.42
C GLY A 17 19.67 -3.34 -0.61
N GLN A 18 19.49 -2.05 -0.87
CA GLN A 18 18.48 -1.19 -0.31
C GLN A 18 17.16 -1.47 -1.02
N PRO A 19 16.05 -1.58 -0.26
CA PRO A 19 14.74 -1.80 -0.85
C PRO A 19 14.36 -0.63 -1.77
N TRP A 20 14.07 -0.95 -3.03
CA TRP A 20 13.61 -0.01 -4.07
C TRP A 20 12.38 0.82 -3.65
N LEU A 21 11.59 0.31 -2.70
CA LEU A 21 10.46 1.00 -2.11
C LEU A 21 10.66 1.18 -0.60
N SER A 22 10.68 2.44 -0.17
CA SER A 22 10.72 2.78 1.25
C SER A 22 9.47 2.26 1.96
N MET A 23 9.65 1.73 3.17
CA MET A 23 8.55 1.21 4.00
C MET A 23 7.40 2.21 4.19
N LYS A 24 7.75 3.51 4.33
CA LYS A 24 6.76 4.60 4.46
C LYS A 24 5.91 4.72 3.19
N SER A 25 6.55 4.65 2.02
CA SER A 25 5.84 4.69 0.74
C SER A 25 4.97 3.46 0.57
N GLY A 26 5.45 2.27 0.91
CA GLY A 26 4.66 1.04 0.83
C GLY A 26 3.38 1.09 1.68
N ILE A 27 3.48 1.61 2.91
CA ILE A 27 2.31 1.78 3.80
C ILE A 27 1.32 2.79 3.23
N ILE A 28 1.79 3.94 2.73
CA ILE A 28 0.92 4.96 2.13
C ILE A 28 0.21 4.42 0.89
N THR A 29 0.95 3.77 -0.02
CA THR A 29 0.38 3.17 -1.22
C THR A 29 -0.68 2.12 -0.86
N MET A 30 -0.41 1.24 0.11
CA MET A 30 -1.39 0.24 0.53
C MET A 30 -2.64 0.86 1.17
N ALA A 31 -2.49 1.90 1.99
CA ALA A 31 -3.64 2.60 2.55
C ALA A 31 -4.52 3.20 1.44
N VAL A 32 -3.92 3.86 0.46
CA VAL A 32 -4.63 4.46 -0.68
C VAL A 32 -5.33 3.39 -1.53
N VAL A 33 -4.62 2.31 -1.89
CA VAL A 33 -5.18 1.19 -2.68
C VAL A 33 -6.31 0.49 -1.93
N SER A 34 -6.15 0.28 -0.62
CA SER A 34 -7.17 -0.33 0.23
C SER A 34 -8.46 0.50 0.24
N VAL A 35 -8.36 1.82 0.43
CA VAL A 35 -9.53 2.71 0.43
C VAL A 35 -10.19 2.74 -0.94
N LEU A 36 -9.41 2.86 -2.01
CA LEU A 36 -9.90 2.78 -3.39
C LEU A 36 -10.66 1.48 -3.64
N MET A 37 -10.15 0.35 -3.14
CA MET A 37 -10.83 -0.94 -3.28
C MET A 37 -12.14 -1.01 -2.52
N VAL A 38 -12.19 -0.51 -1.28
CA VAL A 38 -13.45 -0.46 -0.51
C VAL A 38 -14.51 0.35 -1.28
N VAL A 39 -14.15 1.53 -1.77
CA VAL A 39 -15.06 2.40 -2.52
C VAL A 39 -15.51 1.71 -3.81
N TRP A 40 -14.58 1.12 -4.56
CA TRP A 40 -14.87 0.42 -5.81
C TRP A 40 -15.79 -0.79 -5.60
N VAL A 41 -15.49 -1.65 -4.64
CA VAL A 41 -16.31 -2.83 -4.31
C VAL A 41 -17.68 -2.43 -3.81
N THR A 42 -17.77 -1.40 -2.98
CA THR A 42 -19.07 -0.90 -2.49
C THR A 42 -19.91 -0.34 -3.64
N TRP A 43 -19.29 0.39 -4.56
CA TRP A 43 -19.95 0.92 -5.77
C TRP A 43 -20.49 -0.19 -6.66
N GLN A 44 -19.68 -1.22 -6.95
CA GLN A 44 -20.08 -2.37 -7.75
C GLN A 44 -21.15 -3.23 -7.04
N GLY A 45 -21.01 -3.44 -5.74
CA GLY A 45 -21.93 -4.25 -4.93
C GLY A 45 -23.32 -3.63 -4.77
N SER A 46 -23.43 -2.31 -4.81
CA SER A 46 -24.70 -1.59 -4.69
C SER A 46 -25.71 -1.91 -5.80
N TYR A 47 -25.27 -2.54 -6.90
CA TYR A 47 -26.16 -2.96 -7.98
C TYR A 47 -26.95 -4.23 -7.66
N SER A 48 -26.45 -5.08 -6.75
CA SER A 48 -27.00 -6.42 -6.49
C SER A 48 -27.38 -6.66 -5.03
N LYS A 49 -26.81 -5.91 -4.09
CA LYS A 49 -26.97 -6.11 -2.65
C LYS A 49 -27.31 -4.82 -1.92
N PRO A 50 -28.02 -4.90 -0.78
CA PRO A 50 -28.26 -3.73 0.07
C PRO A 50 -26.94 -3.08 0.48
N LEU A 51 -26.92 -1.74 0.53
CA LEU A 51 -25.73 -0.91 0.81
C LEU A 51 -24.91 -1.38 2.01
N GLY A 52 -25.58 -1.86 3.08
CA GLY A 52 -24.90 -2.39 4.28
C GLY A 52 -24.09 -3.66 4.03
N GLU A 53 -24.59 -4.60 3.23
CA GLU A 53 -23.85 -5.81 2.86
C GLU A 53 -22.68 -5.48 1.93
N SER A 54 -22.89 -4.59 0.97
CA SER A 54 -21.86 -4.16 0.03
C SER A 54 -20.67 -3.49 0.73
N LEU A 55 -20.94 -2.69 1.77
CA LEU A 55 -19.90 -2.06 2.58
C LEU A 55 -19.12 -3.08 3.42
N LEU A 56 -19.80 -4.08 4.00
CA LEU A 56 -19.14 -5.17 4.73
C LEU A 56 -18.19 -5.95 3.82
N TRP A 57 -18.64 -6.30 2.60
CA TRP A 57 -17.79 -6.96 1.61
C TRP A 57 -16.63 -6.07 1.16
N GLY A 58 -16.87 -4.77 0.97
CA GLY A 58 -15.81 -3.79 0.70
C GLY A 58 -14.75 -3.77 1.80
N LEU A 59 -15.16 -3.74 3.07
CA LEU A 59 -14.26 -3.75 4.22
C LEU A 59 -13.48 -5.07 4.34
N VAL A 60 -14.13 -6.21 4.10
CA VAL A 60 -13.47 -7.53 4.08
C VAL A 60 -12.40 -7.57 2.99
N PHE A 61 -12.71 -7.07 1.78
CA PHE A 61 -11.74 -7.00 0.69
C PHE A 61 -10.57 -6.06 1.00
N GLY A 62 -10.85 -4.84 1.45
CA GLY A 62 -9.82 -3.87 1.84
C GLY A 62 -8.94 -4.37 2.98
N GLY A 63 -9.54 -5.02 3.98
CA GLY A 63 -8.83 -5.66 5.09
C GLY A 63 -7.97 -6.84 4.64
N SER A 64 -8.40 -7.63 3.65
CA SER A 64 -7.60 -8.74 3.13
C SER A 64 -6.26 -8.29 2.54
N LEU A 65 -6.23 -7.13 1.87
CA LEU A 65 -5.00 -6.55 1.32
C LEU A 65 -4.01 -6.21 2.44
N TRP A 66 -4.51 -5.68 3.55
CA TRP A 66 -3.70 -5.44 4.74
C TRP A 66 -3.14 -6.73 5.34
N ILE A 67 -3.94 -7.80 5.40
CA ILE A 67 -3.47 -9.09 5.91
C ILE A 67 -2.30 -9.60 5.06
N VAL A 68 -2.43 -9.60 3.72
CA VAL A 68 -1.36 -10.06 2.83
C VAL A 68 -0.11 -9.19 2.97
N PHE A 69 -0.29 -7.86 3.02
CA PHE A 69 0.82 -6.92 3.20
C PHE A 69 1.55 -7.12 4.53
N LEU A 70 0.82 -7.24 5.63
CA LEU A 70 1.38 -7.47 6.96
C LEU A 70 2.04 -8.85 7.06
N LEU A 71 1.44 -9.88 6.45
CA LEU A 71 2.01 -11.21 6.38
C LEU A 71 3.37 -11.18 5.67
N PHE A 72 3.45 -10.47 4.54
CA PHE A 72 4.69 -10.32 3.80
C PHE A 72 5.78 -9.62 4.63
N LEU A 73 5.43 -8.56 5.36
CA LEU A 73 6.33 -7.89 6.30
C LEU A 73 6.76 -8.80 7.46
N LEU A 74 5.85 -9.61 7.97
CA LEU A 74 6.09 -10.53 9.08
C LEU A 74 7.02 -11.67 8.67
N ILE A 75 6.81 -12.26 7.49
CA ILE A 75 7.73 -13.25 6.89
C ILE A 75 9.10 -12.62 6.69
N HIS A 76 9.15 -11.43 6.10
CA HIS A 76 10.41 -10.75 5.85
C HIS A 76 11.16 -10.40 7.15
N ARG A 77 10.45 -10.19 8.26
CA ARG A 77 11.04 -10.03 9.60
C ARG A 77 11.53 -11.36 10.19
N LEU A 78 10.80 -12.46 9.99
CA LEU A 78 11.17 -13.79 10.48
C LEU A 78 12.41 -14.36 9.78
N PHE A 79 12.51 -14.18 8.46
CA PHE A 79 13.62 -14.66 7.63
C PHE A 79 14.86 -13.74 7.63
N ARG A 80 14.81 -12.59 8.31
CA ARG A 80 15.98 -11.71 8.51
C ARG A 80 16.80 -12.02 9.77
N ARG A 81 16.56 -13.18 10.38
CA ARG A 81 17.53 -13.86 11.26
C ARG A 81 18.37 -14.81 10.41
#